data_AF-X1SFB9-F1
#
_entry.id   AF-X1SFB9-F1
#
_cell.length_a   1.000
_cell.length_b   1.000
_cell.length_c   1.000
_cell.angle_alpha   90.00
_cell.angle_beta   90.00
_cell.angle_gamma   90.00
#
_symmetry.space_group_name_H-M   'P 1'
#
loop_
_entity.id
_entity.type
_entity.pdbx_description
1 polymer ?
#
loop_
_entity_poly.entity_id
_entity_poly.type
_entity_poly.pdbx_seq_one_letter_code
_entity_poly.pdbx_strand_id
1 'polypeptide(L)'
;VTDEFFQKMTNQWKQELETILGQIEKHHKANTNYFEQGIKILELSQKLYSTYLKRNNEGKREILNILLSNCTLNAGNLYPTYRKPFDLLAKGLSRSNWLPG
;
A
#
# COMPACT_ATOMS: atom_id res chain seq x y z
N VAL A 1 -28.46 -27.20 35.79
CA VAL A 1 -28.25 -26.34 34.60
C VAL A 1 -29.20 -26.81 33.53
N THR A 2 -30.12 -25.96 33.08
CA THR A 2 -31.23 -26.33 32.18
C THR A 2 -30.77 -26.40 30.72
N ASP A 3 -31.39 -27.27 29.94
CA ASP A 3 -31.05 -27.54 28.53
C ASP A 3 -31.17 -26.28 27.64
N GLU A 4 -32.15 -25.43 27.91
CA GLU A 4 -32.31 -24.11 27.25
C GLU A 4 -31.12 -23.17 27.45
N PHE A 5 -30.48 -23.20 28.63
CA PHE A 5 -29.31 -22.37 28.90
C PHE A 5 -28.12 -22.83 28.06
N PHE A 6 -27.91 -24.15 27.95
CA PHE A 6 -26.86 -24.72 27.10
C PHE A 6 -27.08 -24.42 25.62
N GLN A 7 -28.32 -24.55 25.12
CA GLN A 7 -28.64 -24.24 23.73
C GLN A 7 -28.42 -22.76 23.43
N LYS A 8 -28.80 -21.86 24.33
CA LYS A 8 -28.58 -20.41 24.18
C LYS A 8 -27.09 -20.07 24.11
N MET A 9 -26.29 -20.57 25.06
CA MET A 9 -24.83 -20.34 25.08
C MET A 9 -24.15 -20.92 23.83
N THR A 10 -24.56 -22.12 23.41
CA THR A 10 -24.03 -22.77 22.21
C THR A 10 -24.30 -21.95 20.95
N ASN A 11 -25.50 -21.38 20.82
CA ASN A 11 -25.85 -20.53 19.69
C ASN A 11 -25.08 -19.21 19.71
N GLN A 12 -24.87 -18.61 20.89
CA GLN A 12 -24.06 -17.40 21.02
C GLN A 12 -22.61 -17.65 20.59
N TRP A 13 -21.98 -18.73 21.06
CA TRP A 13 -20.61 -19.05 20.67
C TRP A 13 -20.46 -19.39 19.20
N LYS A 14 -21.46 -20.03 18.58
CA LYS A 14 -21.48 -20.25 17.13
C LYS A 14 -21.50 -18.93 16.36
N GLN A 15 -22.34 -17.98 16.78
CA GLN A 15 -22.42 -16.66 16.16
C GLN A 15 -21.11 -15.86 16.32
N GLU A 16 -20.49 -15.92 17.49
CA GLU A 16 -19.18 -15.30 17.72
C GLU A 16 -18.10 -15.92 16.84
N LEU A 17 -18.07 -17.25 16.73
CA LEU A 17 -17.13 -17.98 15.88
C LEU A 17 -17.30 -17.61 14.40
N GLU A 18 -18.52 -17.56 13.89
CA GLU A 18 -18.80 -17.12 12.51
C GLU A 18 -18.34 -15.67 12.28
N THR A 19 -18.56 -14.79 13.26
CA THR A 19 -18.13 -13.40 13.19
C THR A 19 -16.61 -13.29 13.10
N ILE A 20 -15.89 -14.01 13.96
CA ILE A 20 -14.43 -14.02 14.00
C ILE A 20 -13.86 -14.60 12.70
N LEU A 21 -14.41 -15.71 12.19
CA LEU A 21 -14.00 -16.29 10.91
C LEU A 21 -14.20 -15.31 9.76
N GLY A 22 -15.34 -14.61 9.73
CA GLY A 22 -15.59 -13.57 8.72
C GLY A 22 -14.62 -12.39 8.80
N GLN A 23 -14.16 -12.03 9.99
CA GLN A 23 -13.11 -11.02 10.16
C GLN A 23 -11.76 -11.52 9.65
N ILE A 24 -11.36 -12.75 9.99
CA ILE A 24 -10.12 -13.37 9.52
C ILE A 24 -10.07 -13.40 7.99
N GLU A 25 -11.16 -13.81 7.35
CA GLU A 25 -11.22 -13.89 5.90
C GLU A 25 -11.12 -12.50 5.24
N LYS A 26 -11.79 -11.49 5.80
CA LYS A 26 -11.65 -10.09 5.35
C LYS A 26 -10.21 -9.61 5.46
N HIS A 27 -9.53 -9.89 6.57
CA HIS A 27 -8.12 -9.53 6.75
C HIS A 27 -7.21 -10.28 5.79
N HIS A 28 -7.44 -11.59 5.57
CA HIS A 28 -6.68 -12.37 4.62
C HIS A 28 -6.81 -11.80 3.19
N LYS A 29 -8.04 -11.53 2.76
CA LYS A 29 -8.32 -10.91 1.46
C LYS A 29 -7.69 -9.52 1.33
N ALA A 30 -7.79 -8.69 2.36
CA ALA A 30 -7.15 -7.37 2.38
C ALA A 30 -5.62 -7.49 2.25
N ASN A 31 -5.01 -8.47 2.91
CA ASN A 31 -3.57 -8.73 2.84
C ASN A 31 -3.14 -9.18 1.42
N THR A 32 -3.87 -10.13 0.81
CA THR A 32 -3.62 -10.54 -0.58
C THR A 32 -3.70 -9.34 -1.54
N ASN A 33 -4.75 -8.52 -1.42
CA ASN A 33 -4.90 -7.31 -2.22
C ASN A 33 -3.73 -6.33 -2.03
N TYR A 34 -3.22 -6.20 -0.81
CA TYR A 34 -2.07 -5.34 -0.51
C TYR A 34 -0.79 -5.85 -1.18
N PHE A 35 -0.50 -7.15 -1.11
CA PHE A 35 0.67 -7.75 -1.78
C PHE A 35 0.60 -7.58 -3.30
N GLU A 36 -0.54 -7.87 -3.92
CA GLU A 36 -0.72 -7.69 -5.36
C GLU A 36 -0.55 -6.24 -5.79
N GLN A 37 -1.08 -5.29 -5.02
CA GLN A 37 -0.88 -3.86 -5.26
C GLN A 37 0.60 -3.49 -5.14
N GLY A 38 1.28 -3.99 -4.10
CA GLY A 38 2.71 -3.79 -3.89
C GLY A 38 3.55 -4.25 -5.08
N ILE A 39 3.29 -5.46 -5.59
CA ILE A 39 3.97 -6.00 -6.78
C ILE A 39 3.76 -5.08 -7.98
N LYS A 40 2.51 -4.68 -8.26
CA LYS A 40 2.18 -3.78 -9.38
C LYS A 40 2.90 -2.43 -9.28
N ILE A 41 2.98 -1.86 -8.08
CA ILE A 41 3.69 -0.59 -7.83
C ILE A 41 5.17 -0.74 -8.15
N LEU A 42 5.80 -1.83 -7.70
CA LEU A 42 7.22 -2.10 -7.95
C LEU A 42 7.51 -2.33 -9.44
N GLU A 43 6.69 -3.15 -10.11
CA GLU A 43 6.80 -3.38 -11.56
C GLU A 43 6.66 -2.09 -12.36
N LEU A 44 5.67 -1.26 -12.02
CA LEU A 44 5.47 0.04 -12.65
C LEU A 44 6.69 0.94 -12.44
N SER A 45 7.20 1.01 -11.20
CA SER A 45 8.35 1.83 -10.84
C SER A 45 9.62 1.42 -11.58
N GLN A 46 9.85 0.11 -11.76
CA GLN A 46 10.98 -0.40 -12.54
C GLN A 46 10.92 0.01 -14.02
N LYS A 47 9.73 -0.01 -14.62
CA LYS A 47 9.54 0.32 -16.05
C LYS A 47 9.47 1.82 -16.31
N LEU A 48 9.01 2.60 -15.33
CA LEU A 48 8.73 4.03 -15.46
C LEU A 48 9.94 4.84 -15.95
N TYR A 49 11.13 4.62 -15.38
CA TYR A 49 12.34 5.36 -15.78
C TYR A 49 12.72 5.10 -17.24
N SER A 50 12.77 3.82 -17.64
CA SER A 50 13.11 3.45 -19.03
C SER A 50 12.09 3.98 -20.04
N THR A 51 10.82 4.06 -19.63
CA THR A 51 9.72 4.56 -20.47
C THR A 51 9.76 6.09 -20.54
N TYR A 52 10.11 6.77 -19.45
CA TYR A 52 10.29 8.22 -19.40
C TYR A 52 11.37 8.69 -20.38
N LEU A 53 12.50 7.99 -20.45
CA LEU A 53 13.59 8.35 -21.36
C LEU A 53 13.19 8.24 -22.85
N LYS A 54 12.31 7.28 -23.19
CA LYS A 54 11.90 7.00 -24.57
C LYS A 54 10.70 7.83 -25.03
N ARG A 55 9.93 8.45 -24.12
CA ARG A 55 8.72 9.22 -24.46
C ARG A 55 9.02 10.66 -24.86
N ASN A 56 8.10 11.23 -25.63
CA ASN A 56 8.08 12.67 -25.96
C ASN A 56 7.71 13.52 -24.73
N ASN A 57 7.74 14.85 -24.87
CA ASN A 57 7.49 15.78 -23.76
C ASN A 57 6.12 15.57 -23.09
N GLU A 58 5.07 15.29 -23.87
CA GLU A 58 3.74 15.01 -23.35
C GLU A 58 3.73 13.71 -22.51
N GLY A 59 4.31 12.64 -23.04
CA GLY A 59 4.39 11.36 -22.33
C GLY A 59 5.26 11.43 -21.09
N LYS A 60 6.30 12.27 -21.08
CA LYS A 60 7.11 12.58 -19.89
C LYS A 60 6.28 13.31 -18.83
N ARG A 61 5.48 14.30 -19.24
CA ARG A 61 4.55 15.02 -18.34
C ARG A 61 3.52 14.08 -17.72
N GLU A 62 2.96 13.17 -18.52
CA GLU A 62 1.99 12.18 -18.04
C GLU A 62 2.61 11.30 -16.94
N ILE A 63 3.83 10.81 -17.16
CA ILE A 63 4.57 10.04 -16.15
C ILE A 63 4.79 10.86 -14.88
N LEU A 64 5.20 12.12 -14.99
CA LEU A 64 5.39 12.98 -13.83
C LEU A 64 4.08 13.24 -13.08
N ASN A 65 2.94 13.36 -13.77
CA ASN A 65 1.63 13.52 -13.13
C ASN A 65 1.19 12.28 -12.33
N ILE A 66 1.61 11.09 -12.76
CA ILE A 66 1.37 9.83 -12.02
C ILE A 66 2.19 9.82 -10.72
N LEU A 67 3.45 10.29 -10.79
CA LEU A 67 4.39 10.22 -9.68
C LEU A 67 4.22 11.36 -8.66
N LEU A 68 3.97 12.58 -9.14
CA LEU A 68 4.04 13.80 -8.35
C LEU A 68 2.65 14.40 -8.13
N SER A 69 2.40 14.84 -6.90
CA SER A 69 1.22 15.66 -6.58
C SER A 69 1.53 17.13 -6.75
N ASN A 70 2.79 17.52 -6.51
CA ASN A 70 3.27 18.89 -6.66
C ASN A 70 4.79 18.90 -6.94
N CYS A 71 5.29 20.01 -7.45
CA CYS A 71 6.70 20.27 -7.63
C CYS A 71 6.97 21.76 -7.40
N THR A 72 7.74 22.09 -6.37
CA THR A 72 8.04 23.49 -6.03
C THR A 72 9.50 23.82 -6.35
N LEU A 73 9.74 24.98 -6.96
CA LEU A 73 11.07 25.50 -7.22
C LEU A 73 11.34 26.62 -6.23
N ASN A 74 12.35 26.46 -5.37
CA ASN A 74 12.74 27.47 -4.40
C ASN A 74 14.26 27.66 -4.42
N ALA A 75 14.71 28.90 -4.60
CA ALA A 75 16.13 29.28 -4.64
C ALA A 75 16.98 28.42 -5.60
N GLY A 76 16.43 28.05 -6.76
CA GLY A 76 17.10 27.19 -7.75
C GLY A 76 17.05 25.68 -7.46
N ASN A 77 16.52 25.27 -6.30
CA ASN A 77 16.35 23.87 -5.93
C ASN A 77 14.92 23.39 -6.19
N LEU A 78 14.80 22.17 -6.69
CA LEU A 78 13.51 21.53 -7.01
C LEU A 78 13.09 20.58 -5.89
N TYR A 79 11.89 20.78 -5.36
CA TYR A 79 11.32 20.00 -4.26
C TYR A 79 10.04 19.27 -4.76
N PRO A 80 10.18 18.04 -5.26
CA PRO A 80 9.06 17.24 -5.71
C PRO A 80 8.29 16.65 -4.52
N THR A 81 6.96 16.70 -4.59
CA THR A 81 6.07 16.01 -3.64
C THR A 81 5.49 14.78 -4.34
N TYR A 82 5.84 13.59 -3.85
CA TYR A 82 5.41 12.33 -4.44
C TYR A 82 4.00 11.92 -3.98
N ARG A 83 3.20 11.36 -4.89
CA ARG A 83 1.92 10.73 -4.58
C ARG A 83 2.17 9.41 -3.87
N LYS A 84 1.27 9.05 -2.95
CA LYS A 84 1.25 7.69 -2.42
C LYS A 84 0.86 6.72 -3.54
N PRO A 85 1.51 5.56 -3.65
CA PRO A 85 2.52 5.00 -2.73
C PRO A 85 3.98 5.24 -3.14
N PHE A 86 4.25 6.06 -4.17
CA PHE A 86 5.60 6.32 -4.67
C PHE A 86 6.48 7.12 -3.69
N ASP A 87 5.86 7.80 -2.72
CA ASP A 87 6.57 8.50 -1.65
C ASP A 87 7.44 7.56 -0.80
N LEU A 88 7.03 6.30 -0.63
CA LEU A 88 7.81 5.28 0.07
C LEU A 88 9.10 4.96 -0.69
N LEU A 89 9.04 4.90 -2.02
CA LEU A 89 10.20 4.64 -2.87
C LEU A 89 11.16 5.83 -2.87
N ALA A 90 10.63 7.06 -2.91
CA ALA A 90 11.43 8.28 -2.90
C ALA A 90 12.13 8.54 -1.55
N LYS A 91 11.50 8.19 -0.42
CA LYS A 91 12.12 8.25 0.90
C LYS A 91 13.28 7.26 1.06
N GLY A 92 13.27 6.18 0.27
CA GLY A 92 14.27 5.12 0.34
C GLY A 92 14.16 4.28 1.62
N LEU A 93 15.06 3.30 1.75
CA LEU A 93 15.19 2.54 3.00
C LEU A 93 15.82 3.46 4.05
N SER A 94 15.04 3.89 5.03
CA SER A 94 15.60 4.46 6.26
C SER A 94 16.37 3.34 6.96
N ARG A 95 17.70 3.28 6.78
CA ARG A 95 18.55 2.49 7.66
C ARG A 95 18.40 3.10 9.03
N SER A 96 17.65 2.46 9.91
CA SER A 96 17.65 2.87 11.31
C SER A 96 19.11 2.74 11.83
N ASN A 97 19.54 3.68 12.67
CA ASN A 97 20.92 3.84 13.18
C ASN A 97 21.42 2.71 14.12
N TRP A 98 20.75 1.55 14.15
CA TRP A 98 20.98 0.43 15.08
C TRP A 98 22.00 -0.58 14.57
N LEU A 99 22.40 -0.53 13.30
CA LEU A 99 23.46 -1.38 12.76
C LEU A 99 24.78 -0.60 12.73
N PRO A 100 25.80 -1.00 13.51
CA PRO A 100 27.14 -0.45 13.36
C PRO A 100 27.70 -0.88 11.98
N GLY A 101 28.33 0.08 11.30
CA GLY A 101 28.96 -0.10 9.99
C GLY A 101 30.25 -0.91 10.05
#